data_AF-A0A2V2CSV6-F1
#
_entry.id   AF-A0A2V2CSV6-F1
#
_cell.length_a   1.000
_cell.length_b   1.000
_cell.length_c   1.000
_cell.angle_alpha   90.00
_cell.angle_beta   90.00
_cell.angle_gamma   90.00
#
_symmetry.space_group_name_H-M   'P 1'
#
loop_
_entity.id
_entity.type
_entity.pdbx_description
1 polymer ?
#
loop_
_entity_poly.entity_id
_entity_poly.type
_entity_poly.pdbx_seq_one_letter_code
_entity_poly.pdbx_strand_id
1 'polypeptide(L)'
;HVRYIDNWALCDCYCSGLRQKAFLNNAFFNRISGELLQNPDAGCWAIRVGLILMLSHFIDSIYIDRVLAACRNAAGRIPEFRYEDTFYVRMGIAWLLAECYVKQRPQTHDFLFGAASSSNLSDNWTFNKAIQKITESSRIDPEEKAMLKTLRRK
;
A
#
# COMPACT_ATOMS: atom_id res chain seq x y z
N HIS A 1 -12.62 6.15 15.62
CA HIS A 1 -11.17 6.21 15.94
C HIS A 1 -10.34 6.85 14.84
N VAL A 2 -10.56 6.52 13.56
CA VAL A 2 -9.76 7.07 12.44
C VAL A 2 -9.70 8.61 12.40
N ARG A 3 -10.78 9.32 12.75
CA ARG A 3 -10.82 10.80 12.84
C ARG A 3 -9.82 11.44 13.82
N TYR A 4 -9.21 10.66 14.70
CA TYR A 4 -8.23 11.12 15.69
C TYR A 4 -6.79 10.74 15.31
N ILE A 5 -6.58 10.13 14.15
CA ILE A 5 -5.25 9.74 13.67
C ILE A 5 -4.73 10.86 12.77
N ASP A 6 -3.64 11.49 13.19
CA ASP A 6 -3.00 12.63 12.52
C ASP A 6 -1.49 12.46 12.35
N ASN A 7 -0.96 11.29 12.69
CA ASN A 7 0.46 10.96 12.54
C ASN A 7 0.66 9.46 12.25
N TRP A 8 1.85 9.14 11.74
CA TRP A 8 2.18 7.78 11.29
C TRP A 8 2.26 6.78 12.45
N ALA A 9 2.72 7.19 13.63
CA ALA A 9 2.88 6.28 14.77
C ALA A 9 1.51 5.83 15.31
N LEU A 10 0.56 6.77 15.47
CA LEU A 10 -0.82 6.42 15.87
C LEU A 10 -1.50 5.53 14.84
N CYS A 11 -1.29 5.81 13.54
CA CYS A 11 -1.81 4.98 12.45
C CYS A 11 -1.32 3.53 12.57
N ASP A 12 -0.01 3.34 12.64
CA ASP A 12 0.62 2.02 12.58
C ASP A 12 0.31 1.20 13.86
N CYS A 13 0.30 1.85 15.04
CA CYS A 13 -0.12 1.23 16.30
C CYS A 13 -1.60 0.79 16.27
N TYR A 14 -2.49 1.65 15.78
CA TYR A 14 -3.91 1.32 15.65
C TYR A 14 -4.13 0.12 14.72
N CYS A 15 -3.50 0.12 13.55
CA CYS A 15 -3.69 -0.93 12.55
C CYS A 15 -3.15 -2.29 13.01
N SER A 16 -1.99 -2.31 13.67
CA SER A 16 -1.37 -3.53 14.19
C SER A 16 -2.06 -4.08 15.46
N GLY A 17 -2.76 -3.22 16.22
CA GLY A 17 -3.48 -3.62 17.43
C GLY A 17 -4.77 -4.41 17.19
N LEU A 18 -5.32 -4.37 15.97
CA LEU A 18 -6.53 -5.11 15.60
C LEU A 18 -6.24 -6.61 15.43
N ARG A 19 -6.46 -7.40 16.48
CA ARG A 19 -6.16 -8.85 16.48
C ARG A 19 -7.39 -9.76 16.37
N GLN A 20 -8.59 -9.21 16.43
CA GLN A 20 -9.83 -10.00 16.43
C GLN A 20 -10.17 -10.49 15.02
N LYS A 21 -9.66 -11.68 14.68
CA LYS A 21 -9.78 -12.30 13.33
C LYS A 21 -11.21 -12.42 12.82
N ALA A 22 -12.21 -12.58 13.69
CA ALA A 22 -13.62 -12.72 13.30
C ALA A 22 -14.13 -11.51 12.48
N PHE A 23 -13.58 -10.31 12.72
CA PHE A 23 -13.92 -9.10 11.98
C PHE A 23 -13.10 -8.91 10.71
N LEU A 24 -12.00 -9.65 10.51
CA LEU A 24 -11.11 -9.52 9.36
C LEU A 24 -11.64 -10.33 8.17
N ASN A 25 -12.78 -9.89 7.63
CA ASN A 25 -13.51 -10.58 6.57
C ASN A 25 -13.81 -9.63 5.39
N ASN A 26 -14.50 -10.16 4.37
CA ASN A 26 -14.87 -9.41 3.17
C ASN A 26 -15.67 -8.14 3.45
N ALA A 27 -16.57 -8.16 4.44
CA ALA A 27 -17.36 -6.99 4.80
C ALA A 27 -16.46 -5.89 5.37
N PHE A 28 -15.50 -6.26 6.22
CA PHE A 28 -14.53 -5.29 6.75
C PHE A 28 -13.57 -4.77 5.69
N PHE A 29 -13.09 -5.62 4.78
CA PHE A 29 -12.30 -5.18 3.64
C PHE A 29 -13.08 -4.16 2.79
N ASN A 30 -14.35 -4.45 2.47
CA ASN A 30 -15.20 -3.54 1.71
C ASN A 30 -15.40 -2.21 2.42
N ARG A 31 -15.56 -2.25 3.75
CA ARG A 31 -15.66 -1.04 4.57
C ARG A 31 -14.39 -0.20 4.50
N ILE A 32 -13.21 -0.82 4.64
CA ILE A 32 -11.92 -0.12 4.48
C ILE A 32 -11.84 0.52 3.09
N SER A 33 -12.13 -0.26 2.05
CA SER A 33 -12.05 0.22 0.67
C SER A 33 -13.00 1.39 0.40
N GLY A 34 -14.27 1.27 0.82
CA GLY A 34 -15.28 2.30 0.60
C GLY A 34 -15.08 3.54 1.47
N GLU A 35 -14.98 3.37 2.80
CA GLU A 35 -14.99 4.49 3.74
C GLU A 35 -13.64 5.22 3.81
N LEU A 36 -12.51 4.50 3.66
CA LEU A 36 -11.18 5.07 3.91
C LEU A 36 -10.38 5.36 2.65
N LEU A 37 -10.60 4.61 1.56
CA LEU A 37 -9.81 4.75 0.33
C LEU A 37 -10.59 5.44 -0.79
N GLN A 38 -11.85 5.08 -1.00
CA GLN A 38 -12.66 5.56 -2.13
C GLN A 38 -13.55 6.76 -1.79
N ASN A 39 -13.82 7.02 -0.51
CA ASN A 39 -14.61 8.18 -0.10
C ASN A 39 -13.90 9.48 -0.53
N PRO A 40 -14.54 10.36 -1.34
CA PRO A 40 -13.96 11.64 -1.75
C PRO A 40 -13.53 12.54 -0.58
N ASP A 41 -14.24 12.47 0.54
CA ASP A 41 -13.94 13.26 1.75
C ASP A 41 -12.80 12.67 2.58
N ALA A 42 -12.28 11.49 2.23
CA ALA A 42 -11.18 10.87 2.95
C ALA A 42 -9.86 11.62 2.69
N GLY A 43 -9.32 12.20 3.76
CA GLY A 43 -7.98 12.81 3.75
C GLY A 43 -6.84 11.79 3.80
N CYS A 44 -5.60 12.30 3.75
CA CYS A 44 -4.37 11.50 3.71
C CYS A 44 -4.27 10.45 4.82
N TRP A 45 -4.70 10.78 6.04
CA TRP A 45 -4.64 9.87 7.19
C TRP A 45 -5.66 8.74 7.10
N ALA A 46 -6.87 9.02 6.61
CA ALA A 46 -7.86 7.97 6.36
C ALA A 46 -7.33 6.99 5.30
N ILE A 47 -6.77 7.51 4.21
CA ILE A 47 -6.17 6.67 3.16
C ILE A 47 -5.01 5.84 3.73
N ARG A 48 -4.11 6.46 4.49
CA ARG A 48 -2.99 5.74 5.11
C ARG A 48 -3.49 4.62 6.02
N VAL A 49 -4.48 4.89 6.88
CA VAL A 49 -5.06 3.86 7.74
C VAL A 49 -5.61 2.70 6.92
N GLY A 50 -6.34 2.99 5.82
CA GLY A 50 -6.85 1.94 4.96
C GLY A 50 -5.73 1.07 4.34
N LEU A 51 -4.65 1.70 3.87
CA LEU A 51 -3.49 0.99 3.32
C LEU A 51 -2.78 0.13 4.37
N ILE A 52 -2.57 0.65 5.58
CA ILE A 52 -1.86 -0.09 6.65
C ILE A 52 -2.74 -1.20 7.25
N LEU A 53 -4.07 -1.03 7.27
CA LEU A 53 -5.00 -2.12 7.61
C LEU A 53 -4.91 -3.27 6.59
N MET A 54 -4.87 -2.96 5.29
CA MET A 54 -4.66 -3.97 4.25
C MET A 54 -3.31 -4.67 4.41
N LEU A 55 -2.24 -3.90 4.69
CA LEU A 55 -0.90 -4.43 4.94
C LEU A 55 -0.89 -5.44 6.08
N SER A 56 -1.56 -5.10 7.16
CA SER A 56 -1.55 -5.87 8.40
C SER A 56 -2.35 -7.17 8.30
N HIS A 57 -3.45 -7.17 7.52
CA HIS A 57 -4.51 -8.18 7.67
C HIS A 57 -5.00 -8.85 6.39
N PHE A 58 -4.70 -8.30 5.20
CA PHE A 58 -5.37 -8.70 3.95
C PHE A 58 -4.41 -9.06 2.81
N ILE A 59 -3.19 -9.51 3.12
CA ILE A 59 -2.24 -9.97 2.10
C ILE A 59 -2.25 -11.50 2.06
N ASP A 60 -3.18 -12.04 1.28
CA ASP A 60 -3.31 -13.46 0.94
C ASP A 60 -3.85 -13.63 -0.50
N SER A 61 -4.01 -14.88 -0.95
CA SER A 61 -4.48 -15.18 -2.29
C SER A 61 -5.94 -14.79 -2.57
N ILE A 62 -6.76 -14.56 -1.53
CA ILE A 62 -8.16 -14.15 -1.67
C ILE A 62 -8.26 -12.65 -1.95
N TYR A 63 -7.40 -11.85 -1.31
CA TYR A 63 -7.51 -10.39 -1.35
C TYR A 63 -6.48 -9.68 -2.24
N ILE A 64 -5.41 -10.35 -2.66
CA ILE A 64 -4.26 -9.70 -3.32
C ILE A 64 -4.65 -8.79 -4.49
N ASP A 65 -5.48 -9.24 -5.42
CA ASP A 65 -5.84 -8.42 -6.59
C ASP A 65 -6.61 -7.16 -6.19
N ARG A 66 -7.44 -7.26 -5.14
CA ARG A 66 -8.20 -6.13 -4.59
C ARG A 66 -7.30 -5.18 -3.81
N VAL A 67 -6.27 -5.69 -3.13
CA VAL A 67 -5.24 -4.88 -2.47
C VAL A 67 -4.42 -4.11 -3.50
N LEU A 68 -4.01 -4.75 -4.59
CA LEU A 68 -3.27 -4.09 -5.68
C LEU A 68 -4.13 -3.03 -6.37
N ALA A 69 -5.41 -3.31 -6.61
CA ALA A 69 -6.36 -2.32 -7.11
C ALA A 69 -6.52 -1.14 -6.15
N ALA A 70 -6.55 -1.38 -4.83
CA ALA A 70 -6.59 -0.34 -3.81
C ALA A 70 -5.32 0.54 -3.83
N CYS A 71 -4.13 -0.05 -4.03
CA CYS A 71 -2.88 0.71 -4.24
C CYS A 71 -2.96 1.63 -5.46
N ARG A 72 -3.43 1.12 -6.61
CA ARG A 72 -3.62 1.92 -7.83
C ARG A 72 -4.59 3.07 -7.61
N ASN A 73 -5.75 2.79 -7.00
CA ASN A 73 -6.77 3.81 -6.75
C ASN A 73 -6.24 4.88 -5.80
N ALA A 74 -5.58 4.50 -4.69
CA ALA A 74 -4.96 5.45 -3.77
C ALA A 74 -3.86 6.28 -4.44
N ALA A 75 -3.07 5.69 -5.36
CA ALA A 75 -2.07 6.42 -6.14
C ALA A 75 -2.73 7.47 -7.05
N GLY A 76 -3.87 7.16 -7.66
CA GLY A 76 -4.65 8.10 -8.46
C GLY A 76 -5.16 9.32 -7.68
N ARG A 77 -5.31 9.20 -6.35
CA ARG A 77 -5.72 10.30 -5.47
C ARG A 77 -4.59 11.20 -4.99
N ILE A 78 -3.33 10.82 -5.21
CA ILE A 78 -2.17 11.62 -4.78
C ILE A 78 -2.28 13.11 -5.18
N PRO A 79 -2.72 13.48 -6.41
CA PRO A 79 -2.85 14.88 -6.81
C PRO A 79 -3.85 15.71 -5.99
N GLU A 80 -4.73 15.08 -5.20
CA GLU A 80 -5.71 15.76 -4.34
C GLU A 80 -5.08 16.37 -3.07
N PHE A 81 -3.87 15.92 -2.68
CA PHE A 81 -3.29 16.25 -1.39
C PHE A 81 -2.23 17.36 -1.48
N ARG A 82 -2.04 18.06 -0.36
CA ARG A 82 -0.90 18.96 -0.17
C ARG A 82 0.41 18.15 -0.18
N TYR A 83 1.53 18.83 -0.40
CA TYR A 83 2.84 18.20 -0.52
C TYR A 83 3.21 17.37 0.73
N GLU A 84 2.97 17.91 1.93
CA GLU A 84 3.26 17.23 3.20
C GLU A 84 2.42 15.95 3.39
N ASP A 85 1.14 16.03 3.03
CA ASP A 85 0.17 14.93 3.14
C ASP A 85 0.43 13.82 2.11
N THR A 86 0.85 14.22 0.91
CA THR A 86 1.22 13.31 -0.20
C THR A 86 2.26 12.30 0.26
N PHE A 87 3.25 12.72 1.05
CA PHE A 87 4.29 11.82 1.54
C PHE A 87 3.73 10.61 2.30
N TYR A 88 2.72 10.81 3.15
CA TYR A 88 2.17 9.74 3.99
C TYR A 88 1.37 8.71 3.20
N VAL A 89 0.64 9.16 2.18
CA VAL A 89 -0.08 8.30 1.25
C VAL A 89 0.91 7.50 0.40
N ARG A 90 1.88 8.17 -0.23
CA ARG A 90 2.92 7.53 -1.04
C ARG A 90 3.71 6.48 -0.24
N MET A 91 4.06 6.80 1.01
CA MET A 91 4.74 5.85 1.91
C MET A 91 3.86 4.66 2.28
N GLY A 92 2.56 4.87 2.52
CA GLY A 92 1.62 3.79 2.77
C GLY A 92 1.52 2.82 1.60
N ILE A 93 1.40 3.35 0.37
CA ILE A 93 1.33 2.55 -0.85
C ILE A 93 2.63 1.76 -1.06
N ALA A 94 3.79 2.43 -0.96
CA ALA A 94 5.09 1.81 -1.16
C ALA A 94 5.36 0.67 -0.16
N TRP A 95 4.97 0.85 1.11
CA TRP A 95 5.16 -0.18 2.13
C TRP A 95 4.19 -1.35 1.94
N LEU A 96 2.92 -1.08 1.63
CA LEU A 96 1.94 -2.12 1.31
C LEU A 96 2.41 -2.97 0.13
N LEU A 97 2.86 -2.36 -0.96
CA LEU A 97 3.38 -3.06 -2.12
C LEU A 97 4.61 -3.91 -1.79
N ALA A 98 5.51 -3.42 -0.92
CA ALA A 98 6.66 -4.21 -0.51
C ALA A 98 6.25 -5.45 0.29
N GLU A 99 5.26 -5.35 1.17
CA GLU A 99 4.74 -6.51 1.91
C GLU A 99 3.99 -7.47 0.98
N CYS A 100 3.21 -6.95 0.03
CA CYS A 100 2.57 -7.75 -1.02
C CYS A 100 3.60 -8.50 -1.85
N TYR A 101 4.71 -7.87 -2.21
CA TYR A 101 5.76 -8.50 -3.01
C TYR A 101 6.42 -9.66 -2.28
N VAL A 102 6.59 -9.56 -0.96
CA VAL A 102 7.12 -10.66 -0.15
C VAL A 102 6.12 -11.83 -0.04
N LYS A 103 4.83 -11.54 0.16
CA LYS A 103 3.83 -12.58 0.48
C LYS A 103 3.09 -13.14 -0.75
N GLN A 104 2.96 -12.35 -1.81
CA GLN A 104 2.16 -12.59 -3.02
C GLN A 104 2.92 -12.06 -4.24
N ARG A 105 4.10 -12.66 -4.43
CA ARG A 105 5.14 -12.19 -5.35
C ARG A 105 4.70 -12.14 -6.82
N PRO A 106 4.09 -13.19 -7.42
CA PRO A 106 3.76 -13.16 -8.85
C PRO A 106 2.84 -11.99 -9.23
N GLN A 107 1.75 -11.80 -8.49
CA GLN A 107 0.77 -10.74 -8.73
C GLN A 107 1.39 -9.35 -8.51
N THR A 108 2.19 -9.20 -7.45
CA THR A 108 2.82 -7.91 -7.15
C THR A 108 3.93 -7.57 -8.15
N HIS A 109 4.67 -8.57 -8.63
CA HIS A 109 5.67 -8.40 -9.68
C HIS A 109 5.01 -7.93 -10.97
N ASP A 110 3.92 -8.57 -11.41
CA ASP A 110 3.17 -8.12 -12.60
C ASP A 110 2.61 -6.71 -12.43
N PHE A 111 2.06 -6.39 -11.25
CA PHE A 111 1.58 -5.04 -10.95
C PHE A 111 2.67 -3.96 -11.09
N LEU A 112 3.87 -4.24 -10.58
CA LEU A 112 5.01 -3.31 -10.58
C LEU A 112 5.80 -3.31 -11.88
N PHE A 113 5.90 -4.41 -12.61
CA PHE A 113 6.85 -4.54 -13.72
C PHE A 113 6.23 -5.07 -15.02
N GLY A 114 4.96 -5.48 -14.98
CA GLY A 114 4.21 -5.94 -16.15
C GLY A 114 3.72 -4.81 -17.05
N ALA A 115 2.95 -5.16 -18.08
CA ALA A 115 2.53 -4.23 -19.13
C ALA A 115 1.70 -3.03 -18.61
N ALA A 116 0.93 -3.24 -17.54
CA ALA A 116 0.10 -2.20 -16.91
C ALA A 116 0.84 -1.38 -15.84
N SER A 117 2.15 -1.60 -15.64
CA SER A 117 2.93 -0.97 -14.56
C SER A 117 2.85 0.56 -14.54
N SER A 118 2.95 1.20 -15.72
CA SER A 118 2.91 2.67 -15.82
C SER A 118 1.52 3.26 -15.53
N SER A 119 0.44 2.53 -15.82
CA SER A 119 -0.93 2.97 -15.50
C SER A 119 -1.33 2.60 -14.07
N ASN A 120 -0.78 1.53 -13.51
CA ASN A 120 -0.97 1.13 -12.11
C ASN A 120 -0.32 2.13 -11.14
N LEU A 121 0.89 2.59 -11.47
CA LEU A 121 1.64 3.58 -10.69
C LEU A 121 2.35 4.54 -11.64
N SER A 122 1.73 5.68 -11.93
CA SER A 122 2.33 6.75 -12.71
C SER A 122 3.35 7.58 -11.92
N ASP A 123 3.24 7.61 -10.59
CA ASP A 123 4.13 8.35 -9.70
C ASP A 123 5.48 7.64 -9.51
N ASN A 124 6.53 8.17 -10.14
CA ASN A 124 7.89 7.61 -10.06
C ASN A 124 8.43 7.57 -8.63
N TRP A 125 8.03 8.52 -7.77
CA TRP A 125 8.46 8.51 -6.37
C TRP A 125 7.94 7.27 -5.65
N THR A 126 6.63 7.01 -5.71
CA THR A 126 6.01 5.84 -5.05
C THR A 126 6.52 4.54 -5.61
N PHE A 127 6.66 4.45 -6.93
CA PHE A 127 7.23 3.28 -7.60
C PHE A 127 8.65 2.96 -7.08
N ASN A 128 9.54 3.95 -7.11
CA ASN A 128 10.91 3.79 -6.64
C ASN A 128 10.97 3.51 -5.13
N LYS A 129 10.05 4.07 -4.36
CA LYS A 129 9.97 3.84 -2.92
C LYS A 129 9.50 2.42 -2.61
N ALA A 130 8.61 1.85 -3.41
CA ALA A 130 8.20 0.45 -3.30
C ALA A 130 9.41 -0.47 -3.54
N ILE A 131 10.19 -0.25 -4.61
CA ILE A 131 11.44 -0.98 -4.85
C ILE A 131 12.39 -0.85 -3.65
N GLN A 132 12.61 0.37 -3.15
CA GLN A 132 13.44 0.59 -1.97
C GLN A 132 12.95 -0.27 -0.80
N LYS A 133 11.65 -0.23 -0.47
CA LYS A 133 11.04 -0.98 0.63
C LYS A 133 11.14 -2.49 0.45
N ILE A 134 10.99 -3.00 -0.78
CA ILE A 134 11.20 -4.42 -1.09
C ILE A 134 12.65 -4.79 -0.76
N THR A 135 13.61 -3.97 -1.20
CA THR A 135 15.04 -4.25 -1.01
C THR A 135 15.53 -4.12 0.43
N GLU A 136 14.80 -3.40 1.28
CA GLU A 136 15.05 -3.30 2.73
C GLU A 136 14.65 -4.60 3.46
N SER A 137 13.80 -5.46 2.88
CA SER A 137 13.38 -6.69 3.55
C SER A 137 14.47 -7.75 3.53
N SER A 138 14.76 -8.38 4.67
CA SER A 138 15.65 -9.55 4.75
C SER A 138 15.09 -10.80 4.06
N ARG A 139 13.80 -10.80 3.73
CA ARG A 139 13.08 -11.91 3.07
C ARG A 139 13.30 -11.98 1.55
N ILE A 140 14.01 -11.01 0.98
CA ILE A 140 14.38 -10.96 -0.44
C ILE A 140 15.87 -11.25 -0.55
N ASP A 141 16.26 -12.10 -1.49
CA ASP A 141 17.65 -12.49 -1.68
C ASP A 141 18.52 -11.35 -2.27
N PRO A 142 19.85 -11.39 -2.07
CA PRO A 142 20.74 -10.32 -2.52
C PRO A 142 20.79 -10.09 -4.03
N GLU A 143 20.69 -11.16 -4.83
CA GLU A 143 20.77 -11.07 -6.30
C GLU A 143 19.54 -10.35 -6.84
N GLU A 144 18.38 -10.73 -6.35
CA GLU A 144 17.12 -10.11 -6.69
C GLU A 144 17.06 -8.65 -6.22
N LYS A 145 17.59 -8.34 -5.03
CA LYS A 145 17.73 -6.94 -4.59
C LYS A 145 18.58 -6.13 -5.55
N ALA A 146 19.65 -6.71 -6.08
CA ALA A 146 20.51 -6.04 -7.05
C ALA A 146 19.74 -5.78 -8.35
N MET A 147 19.00 -6.76 -8.86
CA MET A 147 18.13 -6.63 -10.03
C MET A 147 17.04 -5.56 -9.82
N LEU A 148 16.30 -5.60 -8.72
CA LEU A 148 15.21 -4.65 -8.45
C LEU A 148 15.72 -3.20 -8.41
N LYS A 149 16.93 -2.96 -7.91
CA LYS A 149 17.54 -1.61 -7.87
C LYS A 149 17.76 -1.04 -9.27
N THR A 150 18.01 -1.87 -10.29
CA THR A 150 18.20 -1.40 -11.66
C THR A 150 16.89 -1.03 -12.35
N LEU A 151 15.74 -1.46 -11.81
CA LEU A 151 14.41 -1.19 -12.37
C LEU A 151 13.82 0.15 -11.94
N ARG A 152 14.53 0.93 -11.11
CA ARG A 152 14.08 2.25 -10.67
C ARG A 152 13.93 3.21 -11.86
N ARG A 153 12.85 3.99 -11.84
CA ARG A 153 12.54 5.01 -12.86
C ARG A 153 13.24 6.32 -12.55
N LYS A 154 13.52 7.12 -13.57
CA LYS A 154 14.07 8.48 -13.43
C LYS A 154 12.99 9.51 -13.12
#